data_AF-A0A7Y5NU76-F1
#
_entry.id   AF-A0A7Y5NU76-F1
#
_cell.length_a   1.000
_cell.length_b   1.000
_cell.length_c   1.000
_cell.angle_alpha   90.00
_cell.angle_beta   90.00
_cell.angle_gamma   90.00
#
_symmetry.space_group_name_H-M   'P 1'
#
loop_
_entity.id
_entity.type
_entity.pdbx_description
1 polymer ?
#
loop_
_entity_poly.entity_id
_entity_poly.type
_entity_poly.pdbx_seq_one_letter_code
_entity_poly.pdbx_strand_id
1 'polypeptide(L)'
;MTMSTPGSGAASPEAPAPNSIPQLRFTQSLDEVRPELPSLLKDDLLQPNLDPQAAVTTVLGCVPKILVYRGQVLEELPRFEIRHLDRLETYALALGSADAHYHAASTPSEPVQELAEQLIKIRDLLLSDITALANRNMLNGDRLKGLNGTQGYRNVAFDVLALCAMLRENWTTVAGKTGVQVAELDSAEQHADRLVTAVGRREQGQTAVTEAADTRQRVFTLFIRSYEEVRRAITYLRWHEDDVDRIAPSLYANRGSRRKTDIEPEPAAPSPAVSPATPAAPAPAAPPVAPGLPGGNPLID
;
A
#
# COMPACT_ATOMS: atom_id res chain seq x y z
N MET A 1 -34.93 -57.71 -36.79
CA MET A 1 -33.97 -57.51 -35.70
C MET A 1 -32.91 -56.56 -36.22
N THR A 2 -33.18 -55.26 -36.11
CA THR A 2 -32.34 -54.17 -36.65
C THR A 2 -32.21 -53.13 -35.54
N MET A 3 -30.98 -52.98 -35.06
CA MET A 3 -30.58 -52.13 -33.94
C MET A 3 -30.67 -50.65 -34.30
N SER A 4 -31.36 -49.86 -33.46
CA SER A 4 -31.30 -48.40 -33.44
C SER A 4 -30.07 -47.93 -32.66
N THR A 5 -29.29 -47.03 -33.23
CA THR A 5 -28.24 -46.25 -32.57
C THR A 5 -28.76 -44.82 -32.34
N PRO A 6 -28.57 -44.19 -31.16
CA PRO A 6 -28.90 -42.78 -30.98
C PRO A 6 -27.73 -41.90 -31.42
N GLY A 7 -28.03 -40.87 -32.19
CA GLY A 7 -27.09 -39.87 -32.71
C GLY A 7 -26.52 -38.99 -31.60
N SER A 8 -25.20 -38.86 -31.62
CA SER A 8 -24.39 -37.95 -30.82
C SER A 8 -24.64 -36.51 -31.25
N GLY A 9 -25.26 -35.71 -30.38
CA GLY A 9 -25.39 -34.26 -30.54
C GLY A 9 -24.04 -33.60 -30.22
N ALA A 10 -23.25 -33.31 -31.25
CA ALA A 10 -22.07 -32.48 -31.13
C ALA A 10 -22.50 -31.04 -30.80
N ALA A 11 -22.28 -30.63 -29.54
CA ALA A 11 -22.37 -29.23 -29.13
C ALA A 11 -21.32 -28.43 -29.92
N SER A 12 -21.80 -27.52 -30.76
CA SER A 12 -20.95 -26.52 -31.43
C SER A 12 -20.37 -25.56 -30.38
N PRO A 13 -19.15 -25.02 -30.59
CA PRO A 13 -18.57 -24.06 -29.66
C PRO A 13 -19.41 -22.78 -29.66
N GLU A 14 -19.98 -22.48 -28.50
CA GLU A 14 -20.75 -21.28 -28.22
C GLU A 14 -19.86 -20.05 -28.45
N ALA A 15 -20.27 -19.18 -29.38
CA ALA A 15 -19.57 -17.93 -29.65
C ALA A 15 -19.61 -17.03 -28.39
N PRO A 16 -18.52 -16.32 -28.06
CA PRO A 16 -18.49 -15.47 -26.87
C PRO A 16 -19.51 -14.33 -27.00
N ALA A 17 -20.26 -14.11 -25.93
CA ALA A 17 -21.31 -13.09 -25.84
C ALA A 17 -20.76 -11.67 -26.12
N PRO A 18 -21.54 -10.78 -26.76
CA PRO A 18 -21.07 -9.47 -27.25
C PRO A 18 -20.72 -8.42 -26.16
N ASN A 19 -20.71 -8.80 -24.88
CA ASN A 19 -20.40 -7.93 -23.74
C ASN A 19 -19.18 -8.40 -22.91
N SER A 20 -18.33 -9.27 -23.45
CA SER A 20 -17.08 -9.65 -22.78
C SER A 20 -16.12 -8.46 -22.77
N ILE A 21 -15.96 -7.81 -21.61
CA ILE A 21 -14.86 -6.87 -21.36
C ILE A 21 -13.56 -7.58 -21.78
N PRO A 22 -12.67 -6.95 -22.56
CA PRO A 22 -11.39 -7.56 -22.93
C PRO A 22 -10.69 -8.02 -21.66
N GLN A 23 -10.44 -9.33 -21.53
CA GLN A 23 -9.75 -9.86 -20.36
C GLN A 23 -8.35 -9.24 -20.32
N LEU A 24 -8.11 -8.40 -19.32
CA LEU A 24 -6.84 -7.75 -19.12
C LEU A 24 -5.84 -8.82 -18.68
N ARG A 25 -4.77 -8.98 -19.46
CA ARG A 25 -3.75 -10.03 -19.32
C ARG A 25 -3.26 -10.24 -17.88
N PHE A 26 -3.08 -9.17 -17.11
CA PHE A 26 -2.64 -9.23 -15.71
C PHE A 26 -3.68 -9.89 -14.79
N THR A 27 -4.93 -9.46 -14.87
CA THR A 27 -6.03 -9.98 -14.06
C THR A 27 -6.29 -11.45 -14.39
N GLN A 28 -6.28 -11.79 -15.68
CA GLN A 28 -6.45 -13.17 -16.12
C GLN A 28 -5.37 -14.10 -15.55
N SER A 29 -4.09 -13.69 -15.60
CA SER A 29 -3.00 -14.50 -15.05
C SER A 29 -3.11 -14.68 -13.53
N LEU A 30 -3.63 -13.70 -12.79
CA LEU A 30 -3.89 -13.87 -11.36
C LEU A 30 -5.00 -14.90 -11.10
N ASP A 31 -6.07 -14.88 -11.89
CA ASP A 31 -7.15 -15.86 -11.79
C ASP A 31 -6.69 -17.27 -12.14
N GLU A 32 -5.82 -17.41 -13.14
CA GLU A 32 -5.20 -18.68 -13.53
C GLU A 32 -4.27 -19.27 -12.45
N VAL A 33 -3.61 -18.41 -11.66
CA VAL A 33 -2.68 -18.84 -10.59
C VAL A 33 -3.40 -19.04 -9.27
N ARG A 34 -4.58 -18.45 -9.07
CA ARG A 34 -5.39 -18.55 -7.86
C ARG A 34 -5.54 -19.97 -7.28
N PRO A 35 -5.82 -21.04 -8.06
CA PRO A 35 -5.96 -22.39 -7.51
C PRO A 35 -4.66 -22.98 -6.93
N GLU A 36 -3.49 -22.41 -7.25
CA GLU A 36 -2.19 -22.85 -6.72
C GLU A 36 -1.83 -22.19 -5.39
N LEU A 37 -2.41 -21.02 -5.10
CA LEU A 37 -2.05 -20.25 -3.91
C LEU A 37 -2.31 -21.01 -2.59
N PRO A 38 -3.39 -21.81 -2.44
CA PRO A 38 -3.63 -22.59 -1.23
C PRO A 38 -2.62 -23.71 -0.97
N SER A 39 -1.89 -24.19 -1.99
CA SER A 39 -0.90 -25.26 -1.78
C SER A 39 0.40 -24.78 -1.13
N LEU A 40 0.61 -23.45 -1.05
CA LEU A 40 1.72 -22.88 -0.31
C LEU A 40 1.38 -22.79 1.17
N LEU A 41 2.12 -23.49 2.02
CA LEU A 41 1.97 -23.33 3.48
C LEU A 41 2.54 -21.98 3.91
N LYS A 42 2.06 -21.44 5.04
CA LYS A 42 2.53 -20.13 5.55
C LYS A 42 4.04 -20.11 5.81
N ASP A 43 4.59 -21.22 6.28
CA ASP A 43 6.02 -21.36 6.59
C ASP A 43 6.91 -21.39 5.34
N ASP A 44 6.32 -21.68 4.17
CA ASP A 44 7.00 -21.71 2.88
C ASP A 44 7.03 -20.34 2.18
N LEU A 45 6.31 -19.35 2.72
CA LEU A 45 6.17 -18.05 2.08
C LEU A 45 7.44 -17.23 2.23
N LEU A 46 7.94 -16.76 1.09
CA LEU A 46 9.05 -15.82 1.07
C LEU A 46 8.55 -14.44 1.54
N GLN A 47 9.39 -13.74 2.30
CA GLN A 47 9.14 -12.34 2.60
C GLN A 47 9.44 -11.50 1.35
N PRO A 48 8.51 -10.62 0.91
CA PRO A 48 8.76 -9.70 -0.18
C PRO A 48 9.92 -8.76 0.17
N ASN A 49 11.11 -9.14 -0.27
CA ASN A 49 12.33 -8.40 0.03
C ASN A 49 12.77 -7.52 -1.13
N LEU A 50 12.12 -7.56 -2.29
CA LEU A 50 12.44 -6.80 -3.51
C LEU A 50 11.27 -5.98 -4.03
N ASP A 51 11.56 -5.01 -4.89
CA ASP A 51 10.52 -4.21 -5.56
C ASP A 51 9.79 -5.07 -6.61
N PRO A 52 8.50 -5.41 -6.39
CA PRO A 52 7.77 -6.27 -7.31
C PRO A 52 7.61 -5.66 -8.69
N GLN A 53 7.46 -4.34 -8.81
CA GLN A 53 7.23 -3.69 -10.11
C GLN A 53 8.48 -3.76 -10.99
N ALA A 54 9.65 -3.48 -10.41
CA ALA A 54 10.93 -3.64 -11.10
C ALA A 54 11.21 -5.10 -11.48
N ALA A 55 10.91 -6.06 -10.59
CA ALA A 55 11.11 -7.47 -10.89
C ALA A 55 10.18 -8.00 -11.99
N VAL A 56 8.89 -7.67 -11.93
CA VAL A 56 7.92 -8.04 -12.98
C VAL A 56 8.37 -7.48 -14.33
N THR A 57 8.75 -6.19 -14.38
CA THR A 57 9.22 -5.55 -15.62
C THR A 57 10.48 -6.24 -16.17
N THR A 58 11.42 -6.57 -15.29
CA THR A 58 12.67 -7.25 -15.66
C THR A 58 12.38 -8.64 -16.24
N VAL A 59 11.54 -9.44 -15.56
CA VAL A 59 11.22 -10.80 -15.99
C VAL A 59 10.43 -10.80 -17.30
N LEU A 60 9.40 -9.96 -17.43
CA LEU A 60 8.65 -9.85 -18.68
C LEU A 60 9.55 -9.43 -19.87
N GLY A 61 10.57 -8.60 -19.62
CA GLY A 61 11.56 -8.23 -20.63
C GLY A 61 12.53 -9.36 -21.02
N CYS A 62 12.77 -10.34 -20.14
CA CYS A 62 13.74 -11.41 -20.38
C CYS A 62 13.10 -12.77 -20.75
N VAL A 63 11.82 -12.98 -20.44
CA VAL A 63 11.06 -14.20 -20.79
C VAL A 63 11.26 -14.61 -22.26
N PRO A 64 11.15 -13.73 -23.28
CA PRO A 64 11.33 -14.14 -24.67
C PRO A 64 12.73 -14.72 -24.95
N LYS A 65 13.77 -14.20 -24.28
CA LYS A 65 15.14 -14.70 -24.41
C LYS A 65 15.31 -16.04 -23.71
N ILE A 66 14.73 -16.19 -22.53
CA ILE A 66 14.74 -17.43 -21.75
C ILE A 66 14.04 -18.55 -22.53
N LEU A 67 12.90 -18.27 -23.15
CA LEU A 67 12.09 -19.28 -23.87
C LEU A 67 12.81 -19.88 -25.08
N VAL A 68 13.81 -19.21 -25.66
CA VAL A 68 14.67 -19.78 -26.72
C VAL A 68 15.35 -21.07 -26.25
N TYR A 69 15.68 -21.16 -24.95
CA TYR A 69 16.37 -22.31 -24.36
C TYR A 69 15.44 -23.44 -23.92
N ARG A 70 14.12 -23.30 -24.09
CA ARG A 70 13.13 -24.30 -23.64
C ARG A 70 13.44 -25.72 -24.15
N GLY A 71 13.85 -25.84 -25.42
CA GLY A 71 14.20 -27.12 -26.02
C GLY A 71 15.43 -27.77 -25.34
N GLN A 72 16.48 -26.99 -25.13
CA GLN A 72 17.70 -27.45 -24.46
C GLN A 72 17.45 -27.81 -22.99
N VAL A 73 16.60 -27.07 -22.29
CA VAL A 73 16.18 -27.42 -20.91
C VAL A 73 15.52 -28.81 -20.88
N LEU A 74 14.66 -29.13 -21.84
CA LEU A 74 14.01 -30.45 -21.89
C LEU A 74 14.98 -31.59 -22.23
N GLU A 75 15.99 -31.32 -23.06
CA GLU A 75 16.96 -32.32 -23.51
C GLU A 75 18.06 -32.57 -22.45
N GLU A 76 18.65 -31.50 -21.91
CA GLU A 76 19.83 -31.57 -21.06
C GLU A 76 19.50 -31.58 -19.55
N LEU A 77 18.30 -31.13 -19.15
CA LEU A 77 17.87 -31.05 -17.76
C LEU A 77 16.59 -31.85 -17.50
N PRO A 78 16.60 -33.19 -17.62
CA PRO A 78 15.39 -34.02 -17.54
C PRO A 78 14.71 -34.02 -16.16
N ARG A 79 15.39 -33.56 -15.10
CA ARG A 79 14.83 -33.42 -13.75
C ARG A 79 14.31 -32.01 -13.46
N PHE A 80 14.48 -31.07 -14.38
CA PHE A 80 13.97 -29.72 -14.22
C PHE A 80 12.45 -29.72 -14.35
N GLU A 81 11.76 -29.07 -13.41
CA GLU A 81 10.31 -28.92 -13.51
C GLU A 81 9.99 -27.83 -14.54
N ILE A 82 9.67 -28.26 -15.77
CA ILE A 82 9.42 -27.34 -16.91
C ILE A 82 8.33 -26.30 -16.64
N ARG A 83 7.42 -26.60 -15.70
CA ARG A 83 6.38 -25.67 -15.22
C ARG A 83 6.95 -24.33 -14.77
N HIS A 84 8.12 -24.31 -14.12
CA HIS A 84 8.75 -23.06 -13.70
C HIS A 84 9.07 -22.13 -14.88
N LEU A 85 9.44 -22.70 -16.03
CA LEU A 85 9.72 -21.96 -17.25
C LEU A 85 8.42 -21.60 -17.99
N ASP A 86 7.54 -22.59 -18.19
CA ASP A 86 6.30 -22.42 -18.98
C ASP A 86 5.30 -21.46 -18.31
N ARG A 87 5.29 -21.37 -16.97
CA ARG A 87 4.41 -20.46 -16.21
C ARG A 87 5.10 -19.18 -15.74
N LEU A 88 6.38 -18.97 -16.06
CA LEU A 88 7.15 -17.82 -15.55
C LEU A 88 6.47 -16.49 -15.87
N GLU A 89 5.99 -16.35 -17.11
CA GLU A 89 5.29 -15.15 -17.55
C GLU A 89 3.97 -14.96 -16.83
N THR A 90 3.18 -16.02 -16.68
CA THR A 90 1.91 -16.01 -15.93
C THR A 90 2.13 -15.59 -14.47
N TYR A 91 3.16 -16.11 -13.80
CA TYR A 91 3.48 -15.72 -12.43
C TYR A 91 3.92 -14.25 -12.32
N ALA A 92 4.69 -13.73 -13.29
CA ALA A 92 5.08 -12.33 -13.32
C ALA A 92 3.87 -11.39 -13.49
N LEU A 93 2.97 -11.72 -14.41
CA LEU A 93 1.73 -10.97 -14.64
C LEU A 93 0.78 -11.03 -13.42
N ALA A 94 0.64 -12.21 -12.83
CA ALA A 94 -0.13 -12.39 -11.60
C ALA A 94 0.41 -11.53 -10.45
N LEU A 95 1.75 -11.45 -10.30
CA LEU A 95 2.40 -10.64 -9.28
C LEU A 95 2.08 -9.15 -9.49
N GLY A 96 2.15 -8.67 -10.74
CA GLY A 96 1.77 -7.30 -11.07
C GLY A 96 0.33 -6.98 -10.69
N SER A 97 -0.62 -7.89 -10.96
CA SER A 97 -2.02 -7.72 -10.57
C SER A 97 -2.22 -7.74 -9.05
N ALA A 98 -1.54 -8.66 -8.34
CA ALA A 98 -1.66 -8.78 -6.89
C ALA A 98 -1.05 -7.57 -6.16
N ASP A 99 0.07 -7.04 -6.66
CA ASP A 99 0.69 -5.81 -6.17
C ASP A 99 -0.23 -4.60 -6.36
N ALA A 100 -0.84 -4.46 -7.54
CA ALA A 100 -1.81 -3.40 -7.82
C ALA A 100 -3.03 -3.47 -6.89
N HIS A 101 -3.58 -4.67 -6.65
CA HIS A 101 -4.70 -4.86 -5.70
C HIS A 101 -4.30 -4.50 -4.27
N TYR A 102 -3.11 -4.89 -3.82
CA TYR A 102 -2.60 -4.54 -2.50
C TYR A 102 -2.44 -3.02 -2.34
N HIS A 103 -1.89 -2.32 -3.33
CA HIS A 103 -1.77 -0.87 -3.31
C HIS A 103 -3.12 -0.16 -3.30
N ALA A 104 -4.08 -0.62 -4.11
CA ALA A 104 -5.43 -0.09 -4.11
C ALA A 104 -6.12 -0.28 -2.75
N ALA A 105 -5.98 -1.45 -2.13
CA ALA A 105 -6.57 -1.73 -0.82
C ALA A 105 -5.88 -0.96 0.32
N SER A 106 -4.58 -0.72 0.23
CA SER A 106 -3.77 -0.08 1.28
C SER A 106 -3.84 1.44 1.28
N THR A 107 -4.54 2.04 0.31
CA THR A 107 -4.71 3.50 0.26
C THR A 107 -5.55 3.95 1.44
N PRO A 108 -5.03 4.85 2.31
CA PRO A 108 -5.74 5.27 3.51
C PRO A 108 -7.12 5.87 3.17
N SER A 109 -8.16 5.35 3.82
CA SER A 109 -9.48 5.98 3.82
C SER A 109 -9.46 7.24 4.71
N GLU A 110 -10.47 8.08 4.52
CA GLU A 110 -10.80 9.30 5.27
C GLU A 110 -10.32 9.31 6.75
N PRO A 111 -9.79 10.44 7.27
CA PRO A 111 -9.16 10.49 8.59
C PRO A 111 -10.18 10.34 9.72
N VAL A 112 -10.47 9.09 10.09
CA VAL A 112 -11.40 8.70 11.16
C VAL A 112 -11.06 9.38 12.49
N GLN A 113 -9.77 9.57 12.77
CA GLN A 113 -9.29 10.24 13.99
C GLN A 113 -9.79 11.69 14.07
N GLU A 114 -9.62 12.46 12.99
CA GLU A 114 -10.02 13.87 12.94
C GLU A 114 -11.54 14.02 13.03
N LEU A 115 -12.28 13.16 12.33
CA LEU A 115 -13.74 13.10 12.42
C LEU A 115 -14.22 12.79 13.85
N ALA A 116 -13.54 11.87 14.53
CA ALA A 116 -13.86 11.51 15.90
C ALA A 116 -13.59 12.66 16.88
N GLU A 117 -12.45 13.36 16.75
CA GLU A 117 -12.11 14.50 17.59
C GLU A 117 -13.12 15.65 17.44
N GLN A 118 -13.60 15.90 16.22
CA GLN A 118 -14.68 16.86 15.98
C GLN A 118 -15.98 16.42 16.65
N LEU A 119 -16.35 15.15 16.49
CA LEU A 119 -17.61 14.64 17.03
C LEU A 119 -17.62 14.54 18.56
N ILE A 120 -16.48 14.29 19.20
CA ILE A 120 -16.33 14.35 20.67
C ILE A 120 -16.65 15.75 21.19
N LYS A 121 -16.15 16.81 20.53
CA LYS A 121 -16.46 18.19 20.92
C LYS A 121 -17.95 18.50 20.82
N ILE A 122 -18.60 18.04 19.75
CA ILE A 122 -20.05 18.17 19.56
C ILE A 122 -20.81 17.42 20.66
N ARG A 123 -20.39 16.17 20.93
CA ARG A 123 -20.97 15.33 21.99
C ARG A 123 -20.93 16.02 23.34
N ASP A 124 -19.77 16.55 23.73
CA ASP A 124 -19.58 17.17 25.05
C ASP A 124 -20.39 18.45 25.19
N LEU A 125 -20.52 19.25 24.12
CA LEU A 125 -21.39 20.43 24.09
C LEU A 125 -22.86 20.05 24.29
N LEU A 126 -23.38 19.14 23.46
CA LEU A 126 -24.77 18.69 23.52
C LEU A 126 -25.09 18.04 24.88
N LEU A 127 -24.16 17.24 25.41
CA LEU A 127 -24.30 16.60 26.71
C LEU A 127 -24.37 17.64 27.83
N SER A 128 -23.55 18.69 27.78
CA SER A 128 -23.57 19.78 28.76
C SER A 128 -24.92 20.50 28.76
N ASP A 129 -25.45 20.84 27.58
CA ASP A 129 -26.74 21.51 27.43
C ASP A 129 -27.91 20.63 27.91
N ILE A 130 -27.93 19.35 27.52
CA ILE A 130 -28.99 18.42 27.96
C ILE A 130 -28.90 18.19 29.47
N THR A 131 -27.70 18.11 30.05
CA THR A 131 -27.52 17.99 31.51
C THR A 131 -28.05 19.23 32.23
N ALA A 132 -27.79 20.43 31.71
CA ALA A 132 -28.32 21.67 32.28
C ALA A 132 -29.86 21.71 32.23
N LEU A 133 -30.48 21.25 31.14
CA LEU A 133 -31.93 21.14 31.01
C LEU A 133 -32.51 20.07 31.96
N ALA A 134 -31.85 18.93 32.12
CA ALA A 134 -32.25 17.89 33.06
C ALA A 134 -32.21 18.38 34.51
N ASN A 135 -31.16 19.11 34.91
CA ASN A 135 -31.04 19.71 36.24
C ASN A 135 -32.14 20.76 36.53
N ARG A 136 -32.70 21.37 35.48
CA ARG A 136 -33.84 22.30 35.56
C ARG A 136 -35.19 21.59 35.48
N ASN A 137 -35.22 20.26 35.55
CA ASN A 137 -36.41 19.42 35.41
C ASN A 137 -37.14 19.62 34.07
N MET A 138 -36.42 20.01 33.03
CA MET A 138 -36.98 20.24 31.69
C MET A 138 -36.90 19.00 30.79
N LEU A 139 -36.01 18.07 31.12
CA LEU A 139 -35.79 16.80 30.43
C LEU A 139 -35.62 15.70 31.47
N ASN A 140 -35.98 14.47 31.11
CA ASN A 140 -35.67 13.31 31.94
C ASN A 140 -34.18 12.94 31.79
N GLY A 141 -33.39 13.20 32.84
CA GLY A 141 -31.96 12.90 32.88
C GLY A 141 -31.62 11.40 32.95
N ASP A 142 -32.57 10.51 33.19
CA ASP A 142 -32.29 9.05 33.27
C ASP A 142 -31.74 8.49 31.97
N ARG A 143 -32.14 9.06 30.82
CA ARG A 143 -31.63 8.66 29.50
C ARG A 143 -30.14 8.96 29.33
N LEU A 144 -29.57 9.92 30.07
CA LEU A 144 -28.14 10.23 30.04
C LEU A 144 -27.27 9.13 30.64
N LYS A 145 -27.82 8.31 31.55
CA LYS A 145 -27.10 7.17 32.17
C LYS A 145 -26.84 6.03 31.19
N GLY A 146 -27.58 5.98 30.08
CA GLY A 146 -27.45 4.95 29.04
C GLY A 146 -26.45 5.28 27.94
N LEU A 147 -25.74 6.41 28.02
CA LEU A 147 -24.73 6.80 27.04
C LEU A 147 -23.46 5.96 27.20
N ASN A 148 -22.90 5.52 26.08
CA ASN A 148 -21.78 4.58 26.05
C ASN A 148 -20.42 5.26 26.27
N GLY A 149 -20.36 6.59 26.25
CA GLY A 149 -19.17 7.37 26.55
C GLY A 149 -18.30 7.65 25.33
N THR A 150 -17.11 8.20 25.58
CA THR A 150 -16.14 8.56 24.54
C THR A 150 -15.21 7.42 24.12
N GLN A 151 -15.35 6.23 24.73
CA GLN A 151 -14.52 5.08 24.39
C GLN A 151 -15.06 4.40 23.13
N GLY A 152 -14.37 4.64 22.00
CA GLY A 152 -14.65 4.02 20.71
C GLY A 152 -15.46 4.91 19.77
N TYR A 153 -15.08 4.92 18.49
CA TYR A 153 -15.66 5.81 17.47
C TYR A 153 -17.15 5.59 17.25
N ARG A 154 -17.62 4.33 17.27
CA ARG A 154 -19.05 4.02 17.12
C ARG A 154 -19.85 4.55 18.31
N ASN A 155 -19.33 4.38 19.52
CA ASN A 155 -20.01 4.82 20.74
C ASN A 155 -20.21 6.33 20.74
N VAL A 156 -19.17 7.11 20.39
CA VAL A 156 -19.27 8.57 20.24
C VAL A 156 -20.36 8.96 19.24
N ALA A 157 -20.40 8.32 18.07
CA ALA A 157 -21.40 8.65 17.06
C ALA A 157 -22.83 8.32 17.49
N PHE A 158 -23.05 7.13 18.06
CA PHE A 158 -24.38 6.75 18.55
C PHE A 158 -24.83 7.57 19.76
N ASP A 159 -23.90 7.98 20.63
CA ASP A 159 -24.19 8.94 21.71
C ASP A 159 -24.68 10.27 21.13
N VAL A 160 -23.99 10.84 20.14
CA VAL A 160 -24.43 12.09 19.50
C VAL A 160 -25.81 11.95 18.86
N LEU A 161 -26.07 10.86 18.15
CA LEU A 161 -27.39 10.59 17.57
C LEU A 161 -28.48 10.51 18.66
N ALA A 162 -28.20 9.86 19.79
CA ALA A 162 -29.12 9.78 20.91
C ALA A 162 -29.38 11.16 21.55
N LEU A 163 -28.35 11.98 21.73
CA LEU A 163 -28.47 13.35 22.24
C LEU A 163 -29.29 14.24 21.30
N CYS A 164 -29.08 14.13 19.98
CA CYS A 164 -29.86 14.85 18.97
C CYS A 164 -31.33 14.42 19.01
N ALA A 165 -31.60 13.11 19.04
CA ALA A 165 -32.96 12.58 19.15
C ALA A 165 -33.68 13.09 20.41
N MET A 166 -32.99 13.09 21.57
CA MET A 166 -33.56 13.61 22.82
C MET A 166 -33.95 15.09 22.72
N LEU A 167 -33.11 15.93 22.11
CA LEU A 167 -33.40 17.35 21.93
C LEU A 167 -34.55 17.58 20.94
N ARG A 168 -34.61 16.83 19.84
CA ARG A 168 -35.69 16.92 18.85
C ARG A 168 -37.03 16.47 19.42
N GLU A 169 -37.08 15.34 20.13
CA GLU A 169 -38.30 14.83 20.77
C GLU A 169 -38.92 15.83 21.76
N ASN A 170 -38.08 16.63 22.42
CA ASN A 170 -38.51 17.59 23.45
C ASN A 170 -38.43 19.05 22.97
N TRP A 171 -38.28 19.27 21.66
CA TRP A 171 -37.95 20.59 21.09
C TRP A 171 -38.94 21.67 21.50
N THR A 172 -40.25 21.37 21.52
CA THR A 172 -41.31 22.31 21.93
C THR A 172 -41.13 22.85 23.35
N THR A 173 -40.49 22.09 24.22
CA THR A 173 -40.28 22.44 25.64
C THR A 173 -38.97 23.20 25.85
N VAL A 174 -37.94 22.86 25.09
CA VAL A 174 -36.57 23.36 25.24
C VAL A 174 -36.24 24.54 24.30
N ALA A 175 -37.02 24.74 23.23
CA ALA A 175 -36.84 25.84 22.29
C ALA A 175 -36.81 27.19 23.03
N GLY A 176 -35.77 27.99 22.77
CA GLY A 176 -35.53 29.28 23.42
C GLY A 176 -34.94 29.20 24.84
N LYS A 177 -34.63 28.01 25.36
CA LYS A 177 -34.06 27.79 26.71
C LYS A 177 -32.72 27.05 26.69
N THR A 178 -32.24 26.70 25.50
CA THR A 178 -30.91 26.14 25.21
C THR A 178 -30.21 27.04 24.18
N GLY A 179 -28.87 27.02 24.17
CA GLY A 179 -28.07 27.65 23.13
C GLY A 179 -28.06 26.87 21.81
N VAL A 180 -28.45 25.60 21.84
CA VAL A 180 -28.45 24.70 20.68
C VAL A 180 -29.48 25.15 19.63
N GLN A 181 -29.05 25.16 18.37
CA GLN A 181 -29.92 25.44 17.23
C GLN A 181 -30.26 24.17 16.44
N VAL A 182 -31.40 24.19 15.72
CA VAL A 182 -31.80 23.05 14.87
C VAL A 182 -30.73 22.73 13.81
N ALA A 183 -30.11 23.76 13.23
CA ALA A 183 -29.04 23.59 12.25
C ALA A 183 -27.79 22.90 12.83
N GLU A 184 -27.51 23.10 14.12
CA GLU A 184 -26.40 22.41 14.80
C GLU A 184 -26.72 20.94 15.04
N LEU A 185 -27.99 20.59 15.30
CA LEU A 185 -28.44 19.20 15.38
C LEU A 185 -28.33 18.50 14.01
N ASP A 186 -28.76 19.15 12.93
CA ASP A 186 -28.62 18.62 11.57
C ASP A 186 -27.14 18.37 11.24
N SER A 187 -26.27 19.33 11.58
CA SER A 187 -24.82 19.19 11.39
C SER A 187 -24.24 18.06 12.24
N ALA A 188 -24.63 17.95 13.51
CA ALA A 188 -24.16 16.89 14.42
C ALA A 188 -24.52 15.49 13.90
N GLU A 189 -25.75 15.31 13.41
CA GLU A 189 -26.20 14.05 12.79
C GLU A 189 -25.39 13.72 11.53
N GLN A 190 -25.10 14.72 10.67
CA GLN A 190 -24.26 14.53 9.49
C GLN A 190 -22.82 14.11 9.85
N HIS A 191 -22.23 14.71 10.89
CA HIS A 191 -20.89 14.34 11.35
C HIS A 191 -20.87 12.93 11.95
N ALA A 192 -21.93 12.54 12.68
CA ALA A 192 -22.08 11.19 13.21
C ALA A 192 -22.22 10.14 12.10
N ASP A 193 -23.06 10.39 11.08
CA ASP A 193 -23.20 9.51 9.91
C ASP A 193 -21.86 9.32 9.17
N ARG A 194 -21.15 10.43 8.91
CA ARG A 194 -19.84 10.41 8.27
C ARG A 194 -18.82 9.59 9.06
N LEU A 195 -18.77 9.76 10.39
CA LEU A 195 -17.86 8.98 11.24
C LEU A 195 -18.19 7.48 11.21
N VAL A 196 -19.46 7.09 11.35
CA VAL A 196 -19.87 5.67 11.32
C VAL A 196 -19.54 5.05 9.97
N THR A 197 -19.83 5.75 8.89
CA THR A 197 -19.51 5.32 7.52
C THR A 197 -18.00 5.17 7.34
N ALA A 198 -17.20 6.13 7.77
CA ALA A 198 -15.74 6.08 7.67
C ALA A 198 -15.13 4.94 8.50
N VAL A 199 -15.64 4.69 9.71
CA VAL A 199 -15.24 3.55 10.56
C VAL A 199 -15.57 2.23 9.89
N GLY A 200 -16.79 2.09 9.36
CA GLY A 200 -17.21 0.88 8.64
C GLY A 200 -16.33 0.59 7.42
N ARG A 201 -16.03 1.62 6.62
CA ARG A 201 -15.11 1.51 5.47
C ARG A 201 -13.70 1.12 5.89
N ARG A 202 -13.18 1.69 6.98
CA ARG A 202 -11.84 1.35 7.50
C ARG A 202 -11.75 -0.12 7.92
N GLU A 203 -12.76 -0.62 8.61
CA GLU A 203 -12.79 -2.03 9.06
C GLU A 203 -12.84 -3.00 7.88
N GLN A 204 -13.67 -2.72 6.88
CA GLN A 204 -13.71 -3.50 5.65
C GLN A 204 -12.39 -3.41 4.88
N GLY A 205 -11.80 -2.21 4.79
CA GLY A 205 -10.50 -1.98 4.17
C GLY A 205 -9.39 -2.79 4.82
N GLN A 206 -9.37 -2.89 6.16
CA GLN A 206 -8.37 -3.68 6.88
C GLN A 206 -8.39 -5.17 6.51
N THR A 207 -9.59 -5.75 6.39
CA THR A 207 -9.76 -7.13 5.91
C THR A 207 -9.25 -7.27 4.49
N ALA A 208 -9.67 -6.37 3.59
CA ALA A 208 -9.25 -6.39 2.19
C ALA A 208 -7.73 -6.24 2.03
N VAL A 209 -7.08 -5.38 2.81
CA VAL A 209 -5.61 -5.22 2.84
C VAL A 209 -4.93 -6.52 3.26
N THR A 210 -5.46 -7.18 4.28
CA THR A 210 -4.89 -8.43 4.80
C THR A 210 -4.97 -9.55 3.76
N GLU A 211 -6.12 -9.71 3.11
CA GLU A 211 -6.34 -10.70 2.04
C GLU A 211 -5.47 -10.40 0.80
N ALA A 212 -5.39 -9.12 0.41
CA ALA A 212 -4.55 -8.69 -0.70
C ALA A 212 -3.05 -8.89 -0.39
N ALA A 213 -2.62 -8.65 0.85
CA ALA A 213 -1.25 -8.89 1.29
C ALA A 213 -0.87 -10.37 1.24
N ASP A 214 -1.73 -11.27 1.75
CA ASP A 214 -1.51 -12.73 1.69
C ASP A 214 -1.46 -13.22 0.23
N THR A 215 -2.40 -12.78 -0.60
CA THR A 215 -2.42 -13.10 -2.04
C THR A 215 -1.12 -12.65 -2.72
N ARG A 216 -0.70 -11.40 -2.51
CA ARG A 216 0.54 -10.84 -3.04
C ARG A 216 1.76 -11.65 -2.59
N GLN A 217 1.83 -12.04 -1.32
CA GLN A 217 2.96 -12.80 -0.77
C GLN A 217 3.06 -14.21 -1.37
N ARG A 218 1.93 -14.89 -1.58
CA ARG A 218 1.89 -16.22 -2.21
C ARG A 218 2.31 -16.16 -3.67
N VAL A 219 1.77 -15.21 -4.43
CA VAL A 219 2.13 -15.02 -5.84
C VAL A 219 3.61 -14.62 -5.96
N PHE A 220 4.09 -13.74 -5.09
CA PHE A 220 5.51 -13.39 -4.99
C PHE A 220 6.38 -14.63 -4.79
N THR A 221 5.97 -15.54 -3.89
CA THR A 221 6.70 -16.78 -3.63
C THR A 221 6.77 -17.68 -4.87
N LEU A 222 5.65 -17.89 -5.59
CA LEU A 222 5.64 -18.67 -6.84
C LEU A 222 6.54 -18.06 -7.91
N PHE A 223 6.45 -16.74 -8.07
CA PHE A 223 7.24 -15.98 -9.02
C PHE A 223 8.74 -16.12 -8.74
N ILE A 224 9.18 -15.87 -7.50
CA ILE A 224 10.61 -15.94 -7.15
C ILE A 224 11.16 -17.35 -7.25
N ARG A 225 10.46 -18.36 -6.71
CA ARG A 225 10.90 -19.75 -6.81
C ARG A 225 11.06 -20.17 -8.28
N SER A 226 10.09 -19.84 -9.11
CA SER A 226 10.14 -20.17 -10.54
C SER A 226 11.27 -19.43 -11.26
N TYR A 227 11.46 -18.14 -10.97
CA TYR A 227 12.53 -17.38 -11.61
C TYR A 227 13.93 -17.86 -11.21
N GLU A 228 14.16 -18.16 -9.93
CA GLU A 228 15.46 -18.65 -9.45
C GLU A 228 15.78 -20.03 -10.03
N GLU A 229 14.82 -20.95 -10.11
CA GLU A 229 15.02 -22.26 -10.76
C GLU A 229 15.32 -22.10 -12.26
N VAL A 230 14.58 -21.24 -12.96
CA VAL A 230 14.84 -20.93 -14.38
C VAL A 230 16.23 -20.31 -14.55
N ARG A 231 16.61 -19.35 -13.72
CA ARG A 231 17.94 -18.72 -13.78
C ARG A 231 19.03 -19.75 -13.53
N ARG A 232 18.84 -20.69 -12.60
CA ARG A 232 19.78 -21.79 -12.34
C ARG A 232 19.92 -22.71 -13.56
N ALA A 233 18.82 -23.06 -14.22
CA ALA A 233 18.82 -23.85 -15.45
C ALA A 233 19.60 -23.14 -16.58
N ILE A 234 19.32 -21.86 -16.82
CA ILE A 234 20.05 -21.05 -17.81
C ILE A 234 21.54 -20.96 -17.45
N THR A 235 21.86 -20.72 -16.18
CA THR A 235 23.25 -20.67 -15.69
C THR A 235 24.00 -21.97 -15.97
N TYR A 236 23.33 -23.11 -15.81
CA TYR A 236 23.92 -24.41 -16.11
C TYR A 236 24.18 -24.59 -17.61
N LEU A 237 23.18 -24.32 -18.46
CA LEU A 237 23.30 -24.46 -19.92
C LEU A 237 24.31 -23.49 -20.55
N ARG A 238 24.48 -22.33 -19.92
CA ARG A 238 25.32 -21.23 -20.42
C ARG A 238 26.58 -21.04 -19.57
N TRP A 239 26.98 -22.05 -18.80
CA TRP A 239 28.05 -21.95 -17.80
C TRP A 239 29.37 -21.38 -18.35
N HIS A 240 29.68 -21.66 -19.63
CA HIS A 240 30.91 -21.23 -20.29
C HIS A 240 30.77 -20.01 -21.21
N GLU A 241 29.57 -19.43 -21.38
CA GLU A 241 29.33 -18.39 -22.39
C GLU A 241 29.29 -16.95 -21.84
N ASP A 242 29.35 -16.77 -20.51
CA ASP A 242 29.40 -15.45 -19.85
C ASP A 242 28.27 -14.48 -20.26
N ASP A 243 27.13 -15.02 -20.71
CA ASP A 243 25.97 -14.28 -21.22
C ASP A 243 24.72 -14.43 -20.34
N VAL A 244 24.80 -15.19 -19.24
CA VAL A 244 23.69 -15.52 -18.35
C VAL A 244 22.92 -14.28 -17.90
N ASP A 245 23.61 -13.24 -17.43
CA ASP A 245 22.93 -12.03 -16.92
C ASP A 245 22.27 -11.19 -18.03
N ARG A 246 22.61 -11.41 -19.30
CA ARG A 246 21.91 -10.79 -20.44
C ARG A 246 20.61 -11.52 -20.80
N ILE A 247 20.52 -12.81 -20.42
CA ILE A 247 19.39 -13.71 -20.69
C ILE A 247 18.45 -13.78 -19.49
N ALA A 248 18.98 -14.04 -18.29
CA ALA A 248 18.28 -14.18 -17.02
C ALA A 248 19.00 -13.36 -15.93
N PRO A 249 18.85 -12.02 -15.92
CA PRO A 249 19.53 -11.14 -14.98
C PRO A 249 19.16 -11.46 -13.53
N SER A 250 20.08 -11.28 -12.58
CA SER A 250 19.73 -11.37 -11.15
C SER A 250 18.75 -10.26 -10.76
N LEU A 251 17.66 -10.62 -10.06
CA LEU A 251 16.69 -9.65 -9.52
C LEU A 251 17.25 -8.88 -8.31
N TYR A 252 18.40 -9.28 -7.78
CA TYR A 252 19.04 -8.69 -6.61
C TYR A 252 20.25 -7.80 -6.94
N ALA A 253 20.77 -7.85 -8.17
CA ALA A 253 22.02 -7.19 -8.54
C ALA A 253 22.02 -5.65 -8.39
N ASN A 254 20.85 -5.00 -8.51
CA ASN A 254 20.73 -3.54 -8.41
C ASN A 254 20.79 -2.99 -6.97
N ARG A 255 21.08 -3.83 -5.95
CA ARG A 255 21.14 -3.41 -4.54
C ARG A 255 22.51 -3.00 -4.03
N GLY A 256 23.58 -3.30 -4.76
CA GLY A 256 24.95 -3.13 -4.25
C GLY A 256 25.94 -2.48 -5.19
N SER A 257 25.64 -2.29 -6.47
CA SER A 257 26.61 -1.72 -7.40
C SER A 257 26.33 -0.24 -7.67
N ARG A 258 26.75 0.61 -6.73
CA ARG A 258 27.32 1.89 -7.15
C ARG A 258 28.65 1.53 -7.83
N ARG A 259 28.57 1.14 -9.09
CA ARG A 259 29.74 0.85 -9.92
C ARG A 259 30.59 2.11 -9.91
N LYS A 260 31.71 2.08 -9.19
CA LYS A 260 32.79 3.04 -9.37
C LYS A 260 33.25 2.80 -10.79
N THR A 261 32.88 3.68 -11.71
CA THR A 261 33.48 3.71 -13.03
C THR A 261 34.96 4.02 -12.79
N ASP A 262 35.82 3.01 -12.88
CA ASP A 262 37.24 3.24 -13.08
C ASP A 262 37.36 3.82 -14.50
N ILE A 263 37.39 5.15 -14.55
CA ILE A 263 37.94 5.88 -15.69
C ILE A 263 39.43 5.62 -15.61
N GLU A 264 39.93 4.78 -16.51
CA GLU A 264 41.34 4.64 -16.81
C GLU A 264 41.87 6.03 -17.27
N PRO A 265 42.81 6.65 -16.55
CA PRO A 265 43.31 7.95 -16.95
C PRO A 265 44.24 7.81 -18.16
N GLU A 266 43.78 8.31 -19.32
CA GLU A 266 44.65 8.65 -20.45
C GLU A 266 45.69 9.70 -20.04
N PRO A 267 46.87 9.74 -20.70
CA PRO A 267 48.11 10.22 -20.13
C PRO A 267 48.17 11.75 -20.04
N ALA A 268 48.59 12.27 -18.89
CA ALA A 268 48.86 13.68 -18.70
C ALA A 268 50.10 14.11 -19.50
N ALA A 269 49.90 15.08 -20.41
CA ALA A 269 50.95 15.85 -21.06
C ALA A 269 51.79 16.65 -20.03
N PRO A 270 53.07 16.97 -20.31
CA PRO A 270 54.01 17.46 -19.31
C PRO A 270 53.68 18.86 -18.80
N SER A 271 53.80 19.01 -17.48
CA SER A 271 53.58 20.25 -16.72
C SER A 271 54.73 21.25 -16.92
N PRO A 272 54.46 22.56 -17.14
CA PRO A 272 55.50 23.57 -17.14
C PRO A 272 55.95 23.88 -15.70
N ALA A 273 57.27 23.87 -15.50
CA ALA A 273 57.94 24.14 -14.23
C ALA A 273 57.74 25.60 -13.77
N VAL A 274 57.47 25.78 -12.48
CA VAL A 274 57.66 27.07 -11.80
C VAL A 274 58.56 26.85 -10.59
N SER A 275 59.69 27.56 -10.61
CA SER A 275 60.75 27.63 -9.61
C SER A 275 60.28 28.22 -8.26
N PRO A 276 61.03 27.98 -7.16
CA PRO A 276 60.56 28.18 -5.79
C PRO A 276 60.66 29.63 -5.32
N ALA A 277 59.72 30.03 -4.45
CA ALA A 277 59.78 31.27 -3.68
C ALA A 277 60.35 31.02 -2.27
N THR A 278 61.27 31.87 -1.84
CA THR A 278 61.75 32.03 -0.45
C THR A 278 61.51 33.50 -0.03
N PRO A 279 61.51 33.87 1.27
CA PRO A 279 60.33 34.38 1.97
C PRO A 279 60.50 35.82 2.50
N ALA A 280 59.41 36.46 2.93
CA ALA A 280 59.46 37.71 3.69
C ALA A 280 58.58 37.63 4.95
N ALA A 281 59.15 38.12 6.05
CA ALA A 281 58.69 38.03 7.44
C ALA A 281 57.62 39.11 7.79
N PRO A 282 57.02 39.07 9.00
CA PRO A 282 55.65 39.52 9.29
C PRO A 282 55.54 40.97 9.77
N ALA A 283 54.32 41.52 9.71
CA ALA A 283 53.93 42.81 10.28
C ALA A 283 52.57 42.69 11.04
N PRO A 284 52.28 43.60 12.00
CA PRO A 284 51.70 43.25 13.30
C PRO A 284 50.18 43.48 13.45
N ALA A 285 49.66 42.92 14.55
CA ALA A 285 48.26 42.97 15.00
C ALA A 285 47.76 44.37 15.40
N ALA A 286 46.45 44.58 15.21
CA ALA A 286 45.69 45.74 15.70
C ALA A 286 44.56 45.29 16.67
N PRO A 287 44.12 46.16 17.60
CA PRO A 287 43.66 45.79 18.95
C PRO A 287 42.13 45.62 19.11
N PRO A 288 41.65 45.11 20.28
CA PRO A 288 40.24 44.84 20.53
C PRO A 288 39.51 45.85 21.45
N VAL A 289 38.16 45.73 21.44
CA VAL A 289 37.15 46.13 22.46
C VAL A 289 36.64 47.59 22.44
N ALA A 290 35.32 47.80 22.22
CA ALA A 290 34.37 47.95 23.33
C ALA A 290 32.87 47.95 22.94
N PRO A 291 31.98 47.47 23.84
CA PRO A 291 30.53 47.33 23.63
C PRO A 291 29.74 48.54 24.14
N GLY A 292 28.75 49.00 23.36
CA GLY A 292 27.78 50.01 23.77
C GLY A 292 26.68 49.41 24.66
N LEU A 293 26.49 50.03 25.83
CA LEU A 293 25.63 49.62 26.94
C LEU A 293 24.12 49.97 26.77
N PRO A 294 23.24 49.48 27.69
CA PRO A 294 21.79 49.42 27.63
C PRO A 294 21.06 50.54 28.41
N GLY A 295 19.75 50.63 28.19
CA GLY A 295 18.77 51.37 29.02
C GLY A 295 17.47 51.61 28.23
N GLY A 296 16.26 51.29 28.70
CA GLY A 296 15.85 50.79 30.01
C GLY A 296 14.46 50.13 30.02
N ASN A 297 14.41 49.01 30.74
CA ASN A 297 13.58 48.69 31.91
C ASN A 297 12.02 48.71 31.92
N PRO A 298 11.44 47.94 32.87
CA PRO A 298 10.18 47.21 32.73
C PRO A 298 9.02 47.81 33.55
N LEU A 299 7.82 47.27 33.36
CA LEU A 299 6.85 47.03 34.44
C LEU A 299 5.86 45.93 34.00
N ILE A 300 5.94 44.82 34.72
CA ILE A 300 4.92 43.79 34.88
C ILE A 300 4.01 44.30 36.01
N ASP A 301 2.71 44.32 35.74
CA ASP A 301 1.63 43.88 36.63
C ASP A 301 0.73 42.97 35.78
#